data_AF-A0A949HUB3-F1
#
_entry.id   AF-A0A949HUB3-F1
#
_cell.length_a   1.000
_cell.length_b   1.000
_cell.length_c   1.000
_cell.angle_alpha   90.00
_cell.angle_beta   90.00
_cell.angle_gamma   90.00
#
_symmetry.space_group_name_H-M   'P 1'
#
loop_
_entity.id
_entity.type
_entity.pdbx_description
1 polymer ?
#
loop_
_entity_poly.entity_id
_entity_poly.type
_entity_poly.pdbx_seq_one_letter_code
_entity_poly.pdbx_strand_id
1 'polypeptide(L)'
;MKTRNSGWAAPVAACACALGLGLTLAQAQPTAAKAPVKQDQCKTAASGQGACKKSGVKKSDPPPLTGAELYQIHCNRCHPERYPTEFTAGQWQTIMLHMQVRANLPPPQAKKILKYLQEDSGK
;
A
#
# COMPACT_ATOMS: atom_id res chain seq x y z
N MET A 1 25.94 -24.52 -46.23
CA MET A 1 25.34 -25.84 -45.93
C MET A 1 24.51 -25.70 -44.67
N LYS A 2 23.20 -25.95 -44.77
CA LYS A 2 22.17 -25.70 -43.75
C LYS A 2 21.89 -27.02 -43.03
N THR A 3 22.22 -27.15 -41.75
CA THR A 3 21.75 -28.26 -40.91
C THR A 3 20.55 -27.81 -40.07
N ARG A 4 19.49 -28.61 -40.20
CA ARG A 4 18.18 -28.45 -39.56
C ARG A 4 18.22 -29.23 -38.23
N ASN A 5 17.62 -28.68 -37.18
CA ASN A 5 17.17 -29.46 -36.02
C ASN A 5 15.96 -28.72 -35.42
N SER A 6 14.73 -28.91 -35.90
CA SER A 6 13.84 -30.08 -35.79
C SER A 6 13.52 -30.48 -34.35
N GLY A 7 12.34 -30.05 -33.88
CA GLY A 7 11.37 -30.97 -33.28
C GLY A 7 11.38 -31.11 -31.76
N TRP A 8 10.70 -30.18 -31.08
CA TRP A 8 9.98 -30.50 -29.84
C TRP A 8 8.57 -29.92 -29.97
N ALA A 9 7.66 -30.78 -30.41
CA ALA A 9 6.24 -30.55 -30.49
C ALA A 9 5.57 -31.67 -29.70
N ALA A 10 4.86 -31.31 -28.63
CA ALA A 10 3.85 -32.14 -27.94
C ALA A 10 3.04 -31.24 -26.98
N PRO A 11 1.80 -31.60 -26.58
CA PRO A 11 0.62 -30.94 -27.11
C PRO A 11 -0.21 -30.18 -26.07
N VAL A 12 -1.04 -29.28 -26.60
CA VAL A 12 -2.17 -28.64 -25.92
C VAL A 12 -3.22 -29.70 -25.58
N ALA A 13 -3.45 -29.95 -24.29
CA ALA A 13 -4.59 -30.71 -23.81
C ALA A 13 -5.58 -29.75 -23.15
N ALA A 14 -6.55 -29.31 -23.95
CA ALA A 14 -7.75 -28.62 -23.49
C ALA A 14 -8.64 -29.62 -22.74
N CYS A 15 -9.00 -29.32 -21.49
CA CYS A 15 -10.05 -30.03 -20.77
C CYS A 15 -11.11 -29.00 -20.37
N ALA A 16 -12.09 -28.83 -21.25
CA ALA A 16 -13.29 -28.05 -21.03
C ALA A 16 -14.36 -28.95 -20.39
N CYS A 17 -14.68 -28.70 -19.13
CA CYS A 17 -15.90 -29.21 -18.49
C CYS A 17 -16.76 -28.01 -18.07
N ALA A 18 -17.63 -27.62 -18.99
CA ALA A 18 -18.79 -26.80 -18.69
C ALA A 18 -19.83 -27.66 -17.96
N LEU A 19 -20.07 -27.36 -16.69
CA LEU A 19 -21.29 -27.76 -15.98
C LEU A 19 -21.82 -26.52 -15.27
N GLY A 20 -22.81 -25.91 -15.91
CA GLY A 20 -23.65 -24.92 -15.26
C GLY A 20 -24.61 -25.58 -14.27
N LEU A 21 -24.76 -24.95 -13.11
CA LEU A 21 -26.01 -24.90 -12.37
C LEU A 21 -26.14 -23.49 -11.82
N GLY A 22 -27.07 -22.72 -12.41
CA GLY A 22 -27.53 -21.47 -11.85
C GLY A 22 -28.43 -21.71 -10.64
N LEU A 23 -28.28 -20.86 -9.63
CA LEU A 23 -29.19 -20.56 -8.51
C LEU A 23 -28.40 -19.51 -7.70
N THR A 24 -28.83 -18.30 -7.36
CA THR A 24 -30.14 -17.69 -7.20
C THR A 24 -29.95 -16.17 -7.34
N LEU A 25 -30.86 -15.51 -8.05
CA LEU A 25 -31.08 -14.07 -7.99
C LEU A 25 -31.89 -13.78 -6.71
N ALA A 26 -31.33 -13.10 -5.71
CA ALA A 26 -32.10 -12.61 -4.57
C ALA A 26 -31.54 -11.26 -4.06
N GLN A 27 -32.12 -10.20 -4.63
CA GLN A 27 -32.56 -8.93 -4.01
C GLN A 27 -31.55 -8.16 -3.13
N ALA A 28 -31.10 -6.96 -3.55
CA ALA A 28 -31.71 -5.66 -3.18
C ALA A 28 -31.98 -5.55 -1.66
N GLN A 29 -31.44 -4.58 -0.89
CA GLN A 29 -31.57 -3.13 -1.09
C GLN A 29 -30.54 -2.34 -0.24
N PRO A 30 -30.20 -1.10 -0.63
CA PRO A 30 -29.42 -0.17 0.18
C PRO A 30 -30.30 0.52 1.22
N THR A 31 -29.95 0.41 2.50
CA THR A 31 -30.60 1.21 3.55
C THR A 31 -29.94 2.59 3.61
N ALA A 32 -30.49 3.52 2.84
CA ALA A 32 -30.37 4.94 3.12
C ALA A 32 -31.30 5.30 4.29
N ALA A 33 -30.74 5.65 5.44
CA ALA A 33 -31.48 6.36 6.48
C ALA A 33 -30.57 7.22 7.36
N LYS A 34 -30.62 8.53 7.06
CA LYS A 34 -30.68 9.67 7.98
C LYS A 34 -29.42 10.07 8.77
N ALA A 35 -28.98 11.29 8.44
CA ALA A 35 -28.03 12.14 9.16
C ALA A 35 -28.52 12.49 10.59
N PRO A 36 -27.67 13.12 11.44
CA PRO A 36 -27.35 14.53 11.25
C PRO A 36 -25.85 14.84 11.34
N VAL A 37 -25.40 15.61 10.35
CA VAL A 37 -24.22 16.46 10.44
C VAL A 37 -24.40 17.38 11.66
N LYS A 38 -23.63 17.15 12.72
CA LYS A 38 -23.48 18.15 13.78
C LYS A 38 -22.35 19.10 13.37
N GLN A 39 -22.75 20.15 12.69
CA GLN A 39 -22.01 21.40 12.65
C GLN A 39 -21.99 21.96 14.07
N ASP A 40 -20.85 21.88 14.76
CA ASP A 40 -20.54 22.79 15.84
C ASP A 40 -19.38 23.68 15.38
N GLN A 41 -19.77 24.68 14.59
CA GLN A 41 -18.97 25.88 14.42
C GLN A 41 -18.95 26.63 15.75
N CYS A 42 -17.77 26.90 16.27
CA CYS A 42 -17.51 28.04 17.15
C CYS A 42 -16.36 28.80 16.48
N LYS A 43 -16.66 29.65 15.50
CA LYS A 43 -16.99 31.08 15.65
C LYS A 43 -15.96 31.82 16.52
N THR A 44 -15.05 32.48 15.82
CA THR A 44 -14.23 33.57 16.33
C THR A 44 -15.11 34.73 16.82
N ALA A 45 -14.95 35.09 18.09
CA ALA A 45 -15.22 36.41 18.64
C ALA A 45 -14.24 36.65 19.80
N ALA A 46 -13.74 37.87 19.90
CA ALA A 46 -12.60 38.27 20.70
C ALA A 46 -12.87 38.33 22.22
N SER A 47 -11.76 38.17 22.96
CA SER A 47 -11.49 38.51 24.37
C SER A 47 -12.25 37.81 25.49
N GLY A 48 -11.50 37.08 26.32
CA GLY A 48 -11.85 36.71 27.69
C GLY A 48 -11.11 35.45 28.14
N GLN A 49 -10.11 35.61 29.03
CA GLN A 49 -9.36 34.48 29.59
C GLN A 49 -10.27 33.46 30.29
N GLY A 50 -10.13 32.19 29.92
CA GLY A 50 -10.78 31.06 30.57
C GLY A 50 -9.93 29.81 30.41
N ALA A 51 -8.94 29.65 31.30
CA ALA A 51 -8.11 28.46 31.37
C ALA A 51 -8.93 27.27 31.86
N CYS A 52 -9.52 26.51 30.94
CA CYS A 52 -9.85 25.12 31.21
C CYS A 52 -8.68 24.25 30.76
N LYS A 53 -7.95 23.70 31.73
CA LYS A 53 -6.98 22.63 31.50
C LYS A 53 -7.76 21.42 30.99
N LYS A 54 -7.77 21.21 29.67
CA LYS A 54 -8.10 19.90 29.11
C LYS A 54 -6.90 18.99 29.36
N SER A 55 -6.97 18.27 30.47
CA SER A 55 -6.24 17.01 30.65
C SER A 55 -6.77 16.01 29.62
N GLY A 56 -6.31 16.17 28.38
CA GLY A 56 -6.52 15.20 27.32
C GLY A 56 -5.55 14.05 27.57
N VAL A 57 -6.10 12.88 27.89
CA VAL A 57 -5.41 11.59 27.82
C VAL A 57 -4.57 11.58 26.54
N LYS A 58 -3.24 11.63 26.68
CA LYS A 58 -2.35 11.32 25.57
C LYS A 58 -2.58 9.85 25.27
N LYS A 59 -3.42 9.56 24.28
CA LYS A 59 -3.31 8.30 23.55
C LYS A 59 -1.92 8.36 22.95
N SER A 60 -0.99 7.63 23.54
CA SER A 60 0.37 7.50 23.03
C SER A 60 0.24 7.06 21.58
N ASP A 61 0.64 7.91 20.65
CA ASP A 61 0.73 7.50 19.25
C ASP A 61 1.56 6.21 19.20
N PRO A 62 1.18 5.22 18.38
CA PRO A 62 1.98 4.02 18.22
C PRO A 62 3.42 4.42 17.89
N PRO A 63 4.42 3.67 18.40
CA PRO A 63 5.82 4.02 18.22
C PRO A 63 6.14 4.24 16.73
N PRO A 64 7.01 5.21 16.41
CA PRO A 64 7.29 5.55 15.03
C PRO A 64 7.90 4.35 14.31
N LEU A 65 7.20 3.85 13.28
CA LEU A 65 7.65 2.72 12.47
C LEU A 65 9.06 2.97 11.89
N THR A 66 9.87 1.92 11.93
CA THR A 66 11.21 1.83 11.36
C THR A 66 11.15 1.71 9.83
N GLY A 67 12.29 1.90 9.15
CA GLY A 67 12.37 1.72 7.69
C GLY A 67 12.07 0.29 7.24
N ALA A 68 12.54 -0.70 8.01
CA ALA A 68 12.31 -2.12 7.74
C ALA A 68 10.82 -2.50 7.88
N GLU A 69 10.14 -2.01 8.92
CA GLU A 69 8.70 -2.25 9.09
C GLU A 69 7.88 -1.60 7.97
N LEU A 70 8.19 -0.36 7.60
CA LEU A 70 7.52 0.33 6.51
C LEU A 70 7.73 -0.39 5.16
N TYR A 71 8.92 -0.93 4.94
CA TYR A 71 9.24 -1.71 3.75
C TYR A 71 8.36 -2.98 3.67
N GLN A 72 8.29 -3.77 4.74
CA GLN A 72 7.45 -4.97 4.81
C GLN A 72 5.95 -4.67 4.63
N ILE A 73 5.46 -3.54 5.16
CA ILE A 73 4.05 -3.15 5.06
C ILE A 73 3.67 -2.71 3.63
N HIS A 74 4.58 -2.03 2.93
CA HIS A 74 4.24 -1.34 1.68
C HIS A 74 4.76 -2.03 0.41
N CYS A 75 5.91 -2.69 0.46
CA CYS A 75 6.65 -3.09 -0.74
C CYS A 75 6.19 -4.43 -1.35
N ASN A 76 5.46 -5.26 -0.61
CA ASN A 76 4.85 -6.50 -1.12
C ASN A 76 3.37 -6.32 -1.55
N ARG A 77 2.88 -5.08 -1.69
CA ARG A 77 1.46 -4.83 -2.00
C ARG A 77 1.10 -5.04 -3.47
N CYS A 78 2.06 -4.91 -4.38
CA CYS A 78 1.79 -4.89 -5.82
C CYS A 78 2.62 -5.91 -6.61
N HIS A 79 3.75 -6.33 -6.08
CA HIS A 79 4.63 -7.35 -6.64
C HIS A 79 5.45 -7.94 -5.49
N PRO A 80 6.15 -9.06 -5.71
CA PRO A 80 7.09 -9.57 -4.73
C PRO A 80 8.04 -8.47 -4.30
N GLU A 81 8.22 -8.34 -2.99
CA GLU A 81 9.18 -7.43 -2.41
C GLU A 81 10.58 -7.74 -2.97
N ARG A 82 11.25 -6.71 -3.50
CA ARG A 82 12.58 -6.84 -4.10
C ARG A 82 13.64 -6.65 -3.04
N TYR A 83 14.55 -7.60 -2.88
CA TYR A 83 15.51 -7.60 -1.77
C TYR A 83 16.47 -6.41 -1.85
N PRO A 84 16.87 -5.79 -0.71
CA PRO A 84 17.75 -4.62 -0.69
C PRO A 84 19.09 -4.84 -1.41
N THR A 85 19.56 -6.08 -1.47
CA THR A 85 20.83 -6.49 -2.07
C THR A 85 20.79 -6.63 -3.60
N GLU A 86 19.61 -6.56 -4.23
CA GLU A 86 19.47 -6.69 -5.69
C GLU A 86 19.95 -5.46 -6.47
N PHE A 87 19.96 -4.28 -5.83
CA PHE A 87 20.35 -3.03 -6.46
C PHE A 87 21.32 -2.24 -5.59
N THR A 88 22.08 -1.34 -6.22
CA THR A 88 22.97 -0.42 -5.50
C THR A 88 22.19 0.70 -4.83
N ALA A 89 22.80 1.34 -3.81
CA ALA A 89 22.19 2.47 -3.09
C ALA A 89 21.71 3.60 -4.01
N GLY A 90 22.42 3.87 -5.11
CA GLY A 90 22.03 4.87 -6.11
C GLY A 90 20.86 4.43 -6.99
N GLN A 91 20.79 3.15 -7.35
CA GLN A 91 19.67 2.60 -8.11
C GLN A 91 18.38 2.62 -7.29
N TRP A 92 18.46 2.33 -5.99
CA TRP A 92 17.32 2.43 -5.08
C TRP A 92 16.72 3.83 -5.00
N GLN A 93 17.53 4.87 -5.18
CA GLN A 93 17.02 6.24 -5.23
C GLN A 93 16.07 6.47 -6.40
N THR A 94 16.45 6.04 -7.60
CA THR A 94 15.58 6.13 -8.78
C THR A 94 14.35 5.24 -8.63
N ILE A 95 14.51 4.00 -8.13
CA ILE A 95 13.39 3.08 -7.93
C ILE A 95 12.38 3.68 -6.95
N MET A 96 12.84 4.25 -5.84
CA MET A 96 11.95 4.85 -4.83
C MET A 96 11.20 6.07 -5.35
N LEU A 97 11.74 6.85 -6.29
CA LEU A 97 10.98 7.93 -6.94
C LEU A 97 9.75 7.40 -7.67
N HIS A 98 9.89 6.27 -8.38
CA HIS A 98 8.78 5.61 -9.06
C HIS A 98 7.83 4.94 -8.07
N MET A 99 8.36 4.24 -7.07
CA MET A 99 7.54 3.50 -6.10
C MET A 99 6.77 4.44 -5.17
N GLN A 100 7.32 5.60 -4.82
CA GLN A 100 6.63 6.57 -3.97
C GLN A 100 5.29 7.01 -4.59
N VAL A 101 5.27 7.33 -5.89
CA VAL A 101 4.05 7.73 -6.58
C VAL A 101 3.11 6.54 -6.79
N ARG A 102 3.64 5.37 -7.18
CA ARG A 102 2.82 4.19 -7.48
C ARG A 102 2.17 3.56 -6.25
N ALA A 103 2.90 3.49 -5.14
CA ALA A 103 2.40 2.97 -3.87
C ALA A 103 1.72 4.05 -3.01
N ASN A 104 1.66 5.30 -3.49
CA ASN A 104 1.13 6.47 -2.79
C ASN A 104 1.74 6.64 -1.39
N LEU A 105 3.08 6.58 -1.30
CA LEU A 105 3.80 6.71 -0.04
C LEU A 105 3.99 8.19 0.35
N PRO A 106 3.63 8.58 1.58
CA PRO A 106 4.02 9.87 2.13
C PRO A 106 5.53 10.10 2.05
N PRO A 107 6.01 11.31 1.68
CA PRO A 107 7.43 11.63 1.60
C PRO A 107 8.29 11.23 2.82
N PRO A 108 7.85 11.38 4.09
CA PRO A 108 8.66 10.96 5.22
C PRO A 108 8.82 9.44 5.33
N GLN A 109 7.81 8.66 4.92
CA GLN A 109 7.88 7.20 4.93
C GLN A 109 8.78 6.70 3.79
N ALA A 110 8.65 7.27 2.60
CA ALA A 110 9.51 6.95 1.46
C ALA A 110 11.00 7.17 1.79
N LYS A 111 11.34 8.28 2.46
CA LYS A 111 12.73 8.56 2.89
C LYS A 111 13.27 7.53 3.89
N LYS A 112 12.44 7.07 4.83
CA LYS A 112 12.83 6.03 5.80
C LYS A 112 13.11 4.69 5.12
N ILE A 113 12.25 4.29 4.18
CA ILE A 113 12.43 3.07 3.39
C ILE A 113 13.68 3.18 2.50
N LEU A 114 13.87 4.32 1.83
CA LEU A 114 15.06 4.57 1.02
C LEU A 114 16.34 4.42 1.86
N LYS A 115 16.38 5.03 3.06
CA LYS A 115 17.53 4.91 3.95
C LYS A 115 17.82 3.45 4.29
N TYR A 116 16.80 2.69 4.68
CA TYR A 116 16.92 1.26 4.98
C TYR A 116 17.48 0.47 3.78
N LEU A 117 16.91 0.68 2.59
CA LEU A 117 17.36 0.01 1.36
C LEU A 117 18.80 0.34 1.00
N GLN A 118 19.24 1.58 1.22
CA GLN A 118 20.61 2.00 0.96
C GLN A 118 21.60 1.43 1.98
N GLU A 119 21.23 1.36 3.24
CA GLU A 119 22.07 0.77 4.30
C GLU A 119 22.23 -0.74 4.12
N ASP A 120 21.21 -1.44 3.62
CA ASP A 120 21.24 -2.88 3.36
C ASP A 120 21.68 -3.27 1.94
N SER A 121 21.79 -2.30 1.03
CA SER A 121 22.33 -2.57 -0.31
C SER A 121 23.81 -2.93 -0.24
N GLY A 122 24.14 -4.17 -0.60
CA GLY A 122 25.52 -4.68 -0.65
C GLY A 122 26.02 -5.35 0.63
N LYS A 123 25.12 -5.66 1.57
CA LYS A 123 25.40 -6.66 2.63
C LYS A 123 25.25 -8.08 2.08
#